data_AF-A0A395S7T4-F1
#
_entry.id   AF-A0A395S7T4-F1
#
_cell.length_a   1.000
_cell.length_b   1.000
_cell.length_c   1.000
_cell.angle_alpha   90.00
_cell.angle_beta   90.00
_cell.angle_gamma   90.00
#
_symmetry.space_group_name_H-M   'P 1'
#
loop_
_entity.id
_entity.type
_entity.pdbx_description
1 polymer ?
#
loop_
_entity_poly.entity_id
_entity_poly.type
_entity_poly.pdbx_seq_one_letter_code
_entity_poly.pdbx_strand_id
1 'polypeptide(L)'
;MSVSAVASLRPLRGRCWQNTNASLLSIQLQSRTATLNFRTVIHHRLDQHRFQTTNSSNRHHDKDLQAKRDQLPKKNQPSTQPQITFRQFAGRALAAGLRSLAVAMSPTGIKTAYRQNPGATTLGIFVLGVVSIIGAYTVYLYFNYFYHYQFTRYPKPIANSLRRALYYTNINPDAELALKYYKRAMDQCAEHGLDPYSDEVLGIRIQTSYWLEKITNYSGCLQVLEGILADCNRWISVMEQSVKEGKVSDDGRLVKPTLKTPNASSDQVATSVASAPEQASANEDEAPESLWHKRQRILAKTVGIAIKLGELYADEHVLDPDNSQKHLIWAVETALKEARRRKAEGVKPGEGDWLSPGQMGGAMESLGRDYERKNQFHLAIPLFFQALRLCETPCHRPIIMNNLAASFAQHPIFVPANSEPSDVIKELHDPAMPATRKECLEAAQNWAKNAYQHAKDVTGDERTAECDEACAVALCNWGDVAAMLGNNDLARKKYKQCIEMAGKLGFPDAVKQARSGLAKLS
;
A
#
# COMPACT_ATOMS: atom_id res chain seq x y z
N MET A 1 -20.90 -2.67 -9.75
CA MET A 1 -22.17 -1.96 -10.04
C MET A 1 -22.31 -0.84 -9.03
N SER A 2 -22.35 0.44 -9.46
CA SER A 2 -22.36 1.58 -8.53
C SER A 2 -23.77 2.14 -8.39
N VAL A 3 -24.32 2.09 -7.18
CA VAL A 3 -25.55 2.80 -6.78
C VAL A 3 -25.10 3.93 -5.86
N SER A 4 -25.41 5.17 -6.20
CA SER A 4 -25.10 6.33 -5.37
C SER A 4 -26.32 6.70 -4.52
N ALA A 5 -26.09 6.92 -3.22
CA ALA A 5 -27.08 7.40 -2.28
C ALA A 5 -26.58 8.71 -1.67
N VAL A 6 -27.35 9.79 -1.81
CA VAL A 6 -27.05 11.08 -1.19
C VAL A 6 -28.16 11.37 -0.18
N ALA A 7 -27.79 11.45 1.10
CA ALA A 7 -28.67 11.89 2.17
C ALA A 7 -28.30 13.33 2.55
N SER A 8 -29.28 14.24 2.51
CA SER A 8 -29.09 15.60 3.00
C SER A 8 -30.17 15.96 4.01
N LEU A 9 -29.75 16.63 5.09
CA LEU A 9 -30.59 17.07 6.18
C LEU A 9 -30.60 18.60 6.16
N ARG A 10 -31.74 19.19 5.81
CA ARG A 10 -31.88 20.66 5.75
C ARG A 10 -32.83 21.14 6.86
N PRO A 11 -32.42 22.13 7.67
CA PRO A 11 -33.34 22.80 8.59
C PRO A 11 -34.36 23.61 7.77
N LEU A 12 -35.65 23.46 8.07
CA LEU A 12 -36.71 24.25 7.45
C LEU A 12 -36.65 25.68 8.01
N ARG A 13 -36.05 26.62 7.28
CA ARG A 13 -36.07 28.05 7.65
C ARG A 13 -37.44 28.65 7.29
N GLY A 14 -38.35 28.67 8.25
CA GLY A 14 -39.52 29.54 8.22
C GLY A 14 -39.12 30.98 8.57
N ARG A 15 -39.53 31.97 7.76
CA ARG A 15 -39.51 33.38 8.14
C ARG A 15 -40.59 33.62 9.20
N CYS A 16 -40.23 33.47 10.47
CA CYS A 16 -40.72 34.20 11.64
C CYS A 16 -40.31 33.42 12.89
N TRP A 17 -39.96 34.15 13.95
CA TRP A 17 -39.43 33.63 15.21
C TRP A 17 -40.45 32.76 15.95
N GLN A 18 -40.52 31.48 15.62
CA GLN A 18 -40.97 30.41 16.51
C GLN A 18 -40.14 29.15 16.19
N ASN A 19 -39.56 28.52 17.21
CA ASN A 19 -38.71 27.33 17.08
C ASN A 19 -39.47 26.19 16.38
N THR A 20 -39.17 25.97 15.10
CA THR A 20 -39.67 24.81 14.36
C THR A 20 -38.77 23.61 14.63
N ASN A 21 -39.21 22.71 15.51
CA ASN A 21 -38.52 21.45 15.85
C ASN A 21 -38.72 20.38 14.77
N ALA A 22 -38.47 20.70 13.49
CA ALA A 22 -38.68 19.81 12.35
C ALA A 22 -37.54 19.94 11.32
N SER A 23 -36.84 18.84 11.06
CA SER A 23 -35.80 18.73 10.03
C SER A 23 -36.31 17.87 8.88
N LEU A 24 -36.06 18.29 7.64
CA LEU A 24 -36.46 17.50 6.46
C LEU A 24 -35.28 16.66 6.00
N LEU A 25 -35.44 15.33 6.05
CA LEU A 25 -34.50 14.37 5.50
C LEU A 25 -34.95 14.03 4.09
N SER A 26 -34.08 14.29 3.11
CA SER A 26 -34.27 13.83 1.74
C SER A 26 -33.19 12.83 1.36
N ILE A 27 -33.61 11.66 0.88
CA ILE A 27 -32.74 10.60 0.38
C ILE A 27 -33.04 10.42 -1.10
N GLN A 28 -32.01 10.57 -1.92
CA GLN A 28 -32.08 10.35 -3.36
C GLN A 28 -31.21 9.16 -3.74
N LEU A 29 -31.84 8.16 -4.35
CA LEU A 29 -31.22 6.94 -4.85
C LEU A 29 -31.25 6.96 -6.37
N GLN A 30 -30.08 6.85 -7.00
CA GLN A 30 -29.93 6.92 -8.44
C GLN A 30 -29.29 5.65 -8.99
N SER A 31 -29.96 5.06 -10.00
CA SER A 31 -29.42 3.97 -10.84
C SER A 31 -29.39 4.41 -12.31
N ARG A 32 -28.81 3.58 -13.19
CA ARG A 32 -28.77 3.85 -14.65
C ARG A 32 -30.17 3.94 -15.30
N THR A 33 -31.21 3.43 -14.63
CA THR A 33 -32.56 3.31 -15.21
C THR A 33 -33.67 3.98 -14.40
N ALA A 34 -33.44 4.39 -13.14
CA ALA A 34 -34.45 5.05 -12.33
C ALA A 34 -33.85 5.96 -11.25
N THR A 35 -34.63 6.99 -10.87
CA THR A 35 -34.35 7.84 -9.69
C THR A 35 -35.52 7.74 -8.72
N LEU A 36 -35.23 7.47 -7.45
CA LEU A 36 -36.22 7.40 -6.38
C LEU A 36 -35.88 8.44 -5.31
N ASN A 37 -36.88 9.24 -4.94
CA ASN A 37 -36.75 10.33 -3.97
C ASN A 37 -37.66 10.10 -2.78
N PHE A 38 -37.08 9.96 -1.59
CA PHE A 38 -37.82 9.88 -0.34
C PHE A 38 -37.61 11.17 0.46
N ARG A 39 -38.72 11.78 0.91
CA ARG A 39 -38.70 12.96 1.79
C ARG A 39 -39.50 12.65 3.05
N THR A 40 -38.89 12.84 4.22
CA THR A 40 -39.55 12.64 5.51
C THR A 40 -39.20 13.78 6.48
N VAL A 41 -40.15 14.14 7.34
CA VAL A 41 -40.00 15.21 8.33
C VAL A 41 -39.73 14.57 9.70
N ILE A 42 -38.62 14.95 10.32
CA ILE A 42 -38.14 14.40 11.59
C ILE A 42 -38.29 15.47 12.67
N HIS A 43 -39.01 15.14 13.75
CA HIS A 43 -39.17 16.01 14.93
C HIS A 43 -38.19 15.63 16.05
N HIS A 44 -37.38 16.58 16.53
CA HIS A 44 -36.48 16.36 17.68
C HIS A 44 -37.10 16.89 18.98
N ARG A 45 -37.13 16.06 20.04
CA ARG A 45 -37.33 16.49 21.43
C ARG A 45 -35.96 16.75 22.06
N LEU A 46 -35.75 17.96 22.60
CA LEU A 46 -34.60 18.28 23.44
C LEU A 46 -35.07 18.39 24.90
N ASP A 47 -34.64 17.46 25.76
CA ASP A 47 -34.65 17.65 27.21
C ASP A 47 -33.38 18.41 27.59
N GLN A 48 -33.54 19.68 27.99
CA GLN A 48 -32.46 20.49 28.56
C GLN A 48 -32.51 20.42 30.08
N HIS A 49 -31.57 19.71 30.71
CA HIS A 49 -31.29 19.87 32.13
C HIS A 49 -30.24 20.98 32.34
N ARG A 50 -30.70 22.07 32.97
CA ARG A 50 -29.90 23.23 33.37
C ARG A 50 -29.21 22.92 34.70
N PHE A 51 -27.88 22.84 34.71
CA PHE A 51 -27.09 22.85 35.95
C PHE A 51 -26.90 24.30 36.40
N GLN A 52 -27.41 24.64 37.58
CA GLN A 52 -27.03 25.86 38.31
C GLN A 52 -26.13 25.48 39.48
N THR A 53 -24.96 26.10 39.52
CA THR A 53 -24.04 26.12 40.65
C THR A 53 -24.36 27.31 41.55
N THR A 54 -24.49 27.08 42.86
CA THR A 54 -24.37 28.15 43.85
C THR A 54 -23.57 27.64 45.04
N ASN A 55 -22.40 28.25 45.24
CA ASN A 55 -21.59 28.19 46.45
C ASN A 55 -22.02 29.36 47.36
N SER A 56 -22.35 29.12 48.63
CA SER A 56 -22.09 30.09 49.69
C SER A 56 -22.06 29.45 51.08
N SER A 57 -21.01 29.76 51.82
CA SER A 57 -20.78 29.60 53.26
C SER A 57 -21.93 30.09 54.16
N ASN A 58 -22.23 29.41 55.28
CA ASN A 58 -21.68 29.73 56.62
C ASN A 58 -22.28 28.84 57.74
N ARG A 59 -21.53 28.75 58.84
CA ARG A 59 -21.77 27.96 60.08
C ARG A 59 -22.81 28.58 61.04
N HIS A 60 -23.24 27.73 61.98
CA HIS A 60 -23.84 27.96 63.32
C HIS A 60 -25.37 28.05 63.45
N HIS A 61 -26.00 26.93 63.86
CA HIS A 61 -26.67 26.79 65.17
C HIS A 61 -27.11 25.31 65.35
N ASP A 62 -26.43 24.57 66.23
CA ASP A 62 -26.97 24.00 67.48
C ASP A 62 -28.33 23.32 67.35
N LYS A 63 -28.36 21.99 67.50
CA LYS A 63 -28.58 21.32 68.80
C LYS A 63 -29.85 21.84 69.49
N ASP A 64 -31.03 21.64 68.91
CA ASP A 64 -32.27 21.72 69.71
C ASP A 64 -33.53 21.09 69.11
N LEU A 65 -33.41 20.05 68.28
CA LEU A 65 -34.58 19.33 67.76
C LEU A 65 -34.47 17.80 67.89
N GLN A 66 -33.70 17.35 68.88
CA GLN A 66 -33.65 15.93 69.31
C GLN A 66 -34.61 15.61 70.49
N ALA A 67 -35.37 16.59 71.00
CA ALA A 67 -36.17 16.41 72.23
C ALA A 67 -37.70 16.44 72.04
N LYS A 68 -38.23 16.03 70.87
CA LYS A 68 -39.69 16.00 70.67
C LYS A 68 -40.20 14.84 69.80
N ARG A 69 -39.55 13.67 69.90
CA ARG A 69 -39.88 12.48 69.09
C ARG A 69 -40.71 11.40 69.80
N ASP A 70 -40.98 11.52 71.10
CA ASP A 70 -41.80 10.54 71.82
C ASP A 70 -43.16 11.11 72.21
N GLN A 71 -44.09 11.08 71.25
CA GLN A 71 -45.54 11.03 71.47
C GLN A 71 -46.23 10.59 70.16
N LEU A 72 -46.63 9.32 70.11
CA LEU A 72 -47.40 8.60 69.06
C LEU A 72 -48.81 9.19 68.82
N PRO A 73 -49.64 8.76 67.81
CA PRO A 73 -49.45 7.67 66.84
C PRO A 73 -49.86 7.91 65.34
N LYS A 74 -49.31 7.04 64.47
CA LYS A 74 -49.78 6.44 63.20
C LYS A 74 -50.77 7.19 62.28
N LYS A 75 -50.30 7.47 61.05
CA LYS A 75 -51.11 7.39 59.82
C LYS A 75 -50.23 6.97 58.63
N ASN A 76 -50.71 5.98 57.86
CA ASN A 76 -50.00 5.27 56.79
C ASN A 76 -49.59 6.18 55.61
N GLN A 77 -48.37 5.97 55.07
CA GLN A 77 -47.93 6.50 53.77
C GLN A 77 -47.03 5.45 53.04
N PRO A 78 -47.02 5.38 51.69
CA PRO A 78 -46.57 4.22 50.92
C PRO A 78 -45.05 4.10 50.74
N SER A 79 -44.62 2.89 50.42
CA SER A 79 -43.25 2.46 50.17
C SER A 79 -42.53 3.20 49.04
N THR A 80 -41.30 3.63 49.35
CA THR A 80 -40.24 4.12 48.46
C THR A 80 -39.77 3.04 47.47
N GLN A 81 -39.61 3.39 46.19
CA GLN A 81 -38.93 2.56 45.19
C GLN A 81 -37.41 2.81 45.20
N PRO A 82 -36.55 1.79 45.00
CA PRO A 82 -35.10 1.96 44.98
C PRO A 82 -34.60 2.50 43.63
N GLN A 83 -33.61 3.40 43.67
CA GLN A 83 -32.94 3.94 42.48
C GLN A 83 -32.00 2.89 41.86
N ILE A 84 -32.21 2.57 40.58
CA ILE A 84 -31.42 1.59 39.83
C ILE A 84 -30.34 2.31 39.01
N THR A 85 -29.08 1.89 39.09
CA THR A 85 -27.94 2.49 38.38
C THR A 85 -28.00 2.22 36.86
N PHE A 86 -27.55 3.17 36.02
CA PHE A 86 -27.62 3.09 34.55
C PHE A 86 -27.08 1.79 33.93
N ARG A 87 -26.01 1.20 34.48
CA ARG A 87 -25.48 -0.10 34.02
C ARG A 87 -26.44 -1.27 34.26
N GLN A 88 -27.16 -1.27 35.38
CA GLN A 88 -28.17 -2.29 35.69
C GLN A 88 -29.44 -2.08 34.86
N PHE A 89 -29.81 -0.81 34.61
CA PHE A 89 -30.91 -0.48 33.70
C PHE A 89 -30.58 -0.88 32.24
N ALA A 90 -29.41 -0.53 31.73
CA ALA A 90 -28.97 -0.90 30.39
C ALA A 90 -28.84 -2.42 30.22
N GLY A 91 -28.29 -3.13 31.22
CA GLY A 91 -28.23 -4.59 31.22
C GLY A 91 -29.61 -5.26 31.24
N ARG A 92 -30.56 -4.73 32.04
CA ARG A 92 -31.94 -5.23 32.07
C ARG A 92 -32.72 -4.88 30.80
N ALA A 93 -32.49 -3.71 30.21
CA ALA A 93 -33.13 -3.28 28.97
C ALA A 93 -32.63 -4.07 27.76
N LEU A 94 -31.32 -4.36 27.68
CA LEU A 94 -30.74 -5.26 26.67
C LEU A 94 -31.25 -6.70 26.85
N ALA A 95 -31.30 -7.20 28.09
CA ALA A 95 -31.82 -8.54 28.36
C ALA A 95 -33.32 -8.66 28.04
N ALA A 96 -34.11 -7.62 28.33
CA ALA A 96 -35.53 -7.57 27.97
C ALA A 96 -35.72 -7.50 26.45
N GLY A 97 -34.93 -6.66 25.75
CA GLY A 97 -34.94 -6.56 24.28
C GLY A 97 -34.57 -7.88 23.60
N LEU A 98 -33.52 -8.56 24.08
CA LEU A 98 -33.09 -9.86 23.56
C LEU A 98 -34.12 -10.96 23.83
N ARG A 99 -34.78 -10.96 25.00
CA ARG A 99 -35.87 -11.91 25.31
C ARG A 99 -37.10 -11.68 24.45
N SER A 100 -37.51 -10.43 24.23
CA SER A 100 -38.63 -10.12 23.32
C SER A 100 -38.33 -10.53 21.88
N LEU A 101 -37.08 -10.37 21.44
CA LEU A 101 -36.63 -10.75 20.10
C LEU A 101 -36.56 -12.28 19.96
N ALA A 102 -36.10 -12.99 20.99
CA ALA A 102 -36.11 -14.46 21.04
C ALA A 102 -37.52 -15.05 21.01
N VAL A 103 -38.50 -14.41 21.69
CA VAL A 103 -39.91 -14.83 21.62
C VAL A 103 -40.52 -14.51 20.24
N ALA A 104 -40.20 -13.37 19.64
CA ALA A 104 -40.66 -13.02 18.29
C ALA A 104 -40.05 -13.91 17.19
N MET A 105 -38.81 -14.39 17.37
CA MET A 105 -38.14 -15.34 16.47
C MET A 105 -38.40 -16.81 16.79
N SER A 106 -39.25 -17.11 17.78
CA SER A 106 -39.66 -18.47 18.08
C SER A 106 -40.54 -19.05 16.95
N PRO A 107 -40.52 -20.38 16.72
CA PRO A 107 -41.34 -21.01 15.67
C PRO A 107 -42.84 -20.74 15.84
N THR A 108 -43.32 -20.53 17.06
CA THR A 108 -44.70 -20.13 17.36
C THR A 108 -44.97 -18.65 17.06
N GLY A 109 -44.03 -17.74 17.32
CA GLY A 109 -44.12 -16.31 17.00
C GLY A 109 -44.07 -16.01 15.50
N ILE A 110 -43.21 -16.72 14.76
CA ILE A 110 -43.14 -16.59 13.29
C ILE A 110 -44.41 -17.13 12.65
N LYS A 111 -44.95 -18.25 13.15
CA LYS A 111 -46.19 -18.86 12.65
C LYS A 111 -47.42 -17.97 12.87
N THR A 112 -47.49 -17.25 14.00
CA THR A 112 -48.58 -16.30 14.26
C THR A 112 -48.43 -15.02 13.45
N ALA A 113 -47.23 -14.48 13.31
CA ALA A 113 -46.96 -13.30 12.48
C ALA A 113 -47.25 -13.56 10.98
N TYR A 114 -46.88 -14.74 10.45
CA TYR A 114 -47.12 -15.12 9.06
C TYR A 114 -48.62 -15.25 8.76
N ARG A 115 -49.42 -15.71 9.73
CA ARG A 115 -50.88 -15.78 9.62
C ARG A 115 -51.55 -14.42 9.62
N GLN A 116 -50.98 -13.43 10.30
CA GLN A 116 -51.54 -12.08 10.38
C GLN A 116 -51.19 -11.24 9.16
N ASN A 117 -49.94 -11.29 8.68
CA ASN A 117 -49.47 -10.52 7.52
C ASN A 117 -48.38 -11.29 6.74
N PRO A 118 -48.74 -12.17 5.77
CA PRO A 118 -47.78 -13.02 5.09
C PRO A 118 -46.74 -12.23 4.30
N GLY A 119 -47.11 -11.15 3.60
CA GLY A 119 -46.18 -10.33 2.82
C GLY A 119 -45.16 -9.54 3.64
N ALA A 120 -45.56 -9.02 4.81
CA ALA A 120 -44.65 -8.27 5.68
C ALA A 120 -43.64 -9.20 6.37
N THR A 121 -44.06 -10.40 6.76
CA THR A 121 -43.18 -11.38 7.40
C THR A 121 -42.17 -12.00 6.45
N THR A 122 -42.54 -12.32 5.21
CA THR A 122 -41.58 -12.80 4.20
C THR A 122 -40.53 -11.75 3.87
N LEU A 123 -40.94 -10.48 3.71
CA LEU A 123 -40.02 -9.36 3.51
C LEU A 123 -39.10 -9.17 4.73
N GLY A 124 -39.63 -9.25 5.95
CA GLY A 124 -38.84 -9.14 7.19
C GLY A 124 -37.79 -10.24 7.34
N ILE A 125 -38.14 -11.50 7.06
CA ILE A 125 -37.20 -12.63 7.08
C ILE A 125 -36.13 -12.47 5.99
N PHE A 126 -36.53 -12.04 4.79
CA PHE A 126 -35.59 -11.77 3.70
C PHE A 126 -34.59 -10.66 4.08
N VAL A 127 -35.06 -9.53 4.60
CA VAL A 127 -34.20 -8.42 5.07
C VAL A 127 -33.28 -8.90 6.19
N LEU A 128 -33.77 -9.68 7.14
CA LEU A 128 -32.95 -10.22 8.22
C LEU A 128 -31.88 -11.17 7.67
N GLY A 129 -32.22 -12.04 6.72
CA GLY A 129 -31.27 -12.91 6.02
C GLY A 129 -30.18 -12.12 5.29
N VAL A 130 -30.56 -11.07 4.55
CA VAL A 130 -29.61 -10.19 3.86
C VAL A 130 -28.69 -9.47 4.86
N VAL A 131 -29.23 -8.93 5.95
CA VAL A 131 -28.43 -8.27 7.00
C VAL A 131 -27.50 -9.27 7.69
N SER A 132 -27.94 -10.50 7.96
CA SER A 132 -27.09 -11.55 8.51
C SER A 132 -25.98 -11.96 7.56
N ILE A 133 -26.24 -12.07 6.26
CA ILE A 133 -25.22 -12.36 5.24
C ILE A 133 -24.20 -11.22 5.16
N ILE A 134 -24.66 -9.97 5.11
CA ILE A 134 -23.78 -8.80 5.13
C ILE A 134 -22.95 -8.77 6.41
N GLY A 135 -23.57 -9.03 7.57
CA GLY A 135 -22.89 -9.12 8.85
C GLY A 135 -21.81 -10.19 8.86
N ALA A 136 -22.15 -11.42 8.46
CA ALA A 136 -21.19 -12.52 8.35
C ALA A 136 -20.05 -12.19 7.37
N TYR A 137 -20.36 -11.56 6.24
CA TYR A 137 -19.37 -11.13 5.26
C TYR A 137 -18.43 -10.04 5.80
N THR A 138 -18.95 -9.05 6.54
CA THR A 138 -18.09 -8.03 7.18
C THR A 138 -17.18 -8.62 8.25
N VAL A 139 -17.66 -9.58 9.04
CA VAL A 139 -16.85 -10.30 10.02
C VAL A 139 -15.79 -11.14 9.31
N TYR A 140 -16.16 -11.84 8.24
CA TYR A 140 -15.23 -12.60 7.42
C TYR A 140 -14.11 -11.70 6.86
N LEU A 141 -14.45 -10.55 6.27
CA LEU A 141 -13.48 -9.59 5.77
C LEU A 141 -12.56 -9.06 6.88
N TYR A 142 -13.11 -8.76 8.06
CA TYR A 142 -12.32 -8.30 9.20
C TYR A 142 -11.30 -9.34 9.65
N PHE A 143 -11.72 -10.60 9.82
CA PHE A 143 -10.81 -11.69 10.20
C PHE A 143 -9.77 -11.97 9.10
N ASN A 144 -10.21 -12.02 7.84
CA ASN A 144 -9.31 -12.25 6.72
C ASN A 144 -8.30 -11.11 6.55
N TYR A 145 -8.63 -9.87 6.92
CA TYR A 145 -7.72 -8.73 6.86
C TYR A 145 -6.68 -8.73 8.00
N PHE A 146 -7.12 -8.88 9.26
CA PHE A 146 -6.23 -8.74 10.44
C PHE A 146 -5.55 -10.04 10.90
N TYR A 147 -6.10 -11.20 10.53
CA TYR A 147 -5.57 -12.51 10.88
C TYR A 147 -5.09 -13.28 9.64
N HIS A 148 -4.85 -12.57 8.54
CA HIS A 148 -4.20 -13.14 7.37
C HIS A 148 -2.86 -13.79 7.73
N TYR A 149 -2.46 -14.80 6.95
CA TYR A 149 -1.22 -15.58 7.14
C TYR A 149 0.04 -14.72 7.35
N GLN A 150 0.10 -13.56 6.71
CA GLN A 150 1.19 -12.58 6.85
C GLN A 150 1.43 -12.11 8.29
N PHE A 151 0.43 -12.17 9.18
CA PHE A 151 0.55 -11.77 10.58
C PHE A 151 0.65 -12.94 11.55
N THR A 152 0.34 -14.16 11.11
CA THR A 152 0.46 -15.37 11.95
C THR A 152 1.88 -15.91 12.00
N ARG A 153 2.74 -15.49 11.06
CA ARG A 153 4.18 -15.80 11.03
C ARG A 153 4.95 -15.13 12.18
N TYR A 154 4.45 -14.00 12.69
CA TYR A 154 5.08 -13.29 13.80
C TYR A 154 4.69 -13.89 15.16
N PRO A 155 5.59 -13.87 16.15
CA PRO A 155 5.22 -14.09 17.54
C PRO A 155 4.03 -13.21 17.96
N LYS A 156 3.12 -13.78 18.75
CA LYS A 156 1.90 -13.11 19.26
C LYS A 156 2.10 -11.64 19.68
N PRO A 157 3.14 -11.26 20.46
CA PRO A 157 3.32 -9.86 20.86
C PRO A 157 3.59 -8.91 19.68
N ILE A 158 4.43 -9.31 18.72
CA ILE A 158 4.75 -8.52 17.52
C ILE A 158 3.52 -8.40 16.63
N ALA A 159 2.83 -9.52 16.37
CA ALA A 159 1.60 -9.54 15.58
C ALA A 159 0.54 -8.58 16.14
N ASN A 160 0.38 -8.52 17.47
CA ASN A 160 -0.57 -7.62 18.12
C ASN A 160 -0.17 -6.14 17.93
N SER A 161 1.10 -5.79 18.05
CA SER A 161 1.58 -4.43 17.77
C SER A 161 1.38 -4.04 16.31
N LEU A 162 1.70 -4.94 15.36
CA LEU A 162 1.50 -4.70 13.93
C LEU A 162 0.02 -4.52 13.55
N ARG A 163 -0.88 -5.34 14.11
CA ARG A 163 -2.34 -5.15 13.91
C ARG A 163 -2.81 -3.79 14.38
N ARG A 164 -2.30 -3.31 15.52
CA ARG A 164 -2.62 -1.96 16.03
C ARG A 164 -2.04 -0.88 15.12
N ALA A 165 -0.81 -1.04 14.65
CA ALA A 165 -0.22 -0.11 13.68
C ALA A 165 -1.11 0.01 12.43
N LEU A 166 -1.49 -1.12 11.83
CA LEU A 166 -2.35 -1.14 10.64
C LEU A 166 -3.77 -0.60 10.90
N TYR A 167 -4.31 -0.83 12.09
CA TYR A 167 -5.59 -0.24 12.49
C TYR A 167 -5.52 1.30 12.45
N TYR A 168 -4.46 1.89 13.02
CA TYR A 168 -4.23 3.34 12.99
C TYR A 168 -3.71 3.86 11.64
N THR A 169 -3.36 2.97 10.71
CA THR A 169 -3.02 3.33 9.33
C THR A 169 -4.25 3.37 8.43
N ASN A 170 -5.15 2.39 8.54
CA ASN A 170 -6.21 2.15 7.54
C ASN A 170 -7.64 2.37 8.07
N ILE A 171 -7.91 2.17 9.36
CA ILE A 171 -9.28 2.24 9.91
C ILE A 171 -9.53 3.58 10.61
N ASN A 172 -8.66 3.93 11.57
CA ASN A 172 -8.74 5.20 12.28
C ASN A 172 -7.40 5.93 12.14
N PRO A 173 -7.19 6.65 11.01
CA PRO A 173 -5.91 7.25 10.68
C PRO A 173 -5.39 8.19 11.79
N ASP A 174 -4.34 7.75 12.48
CA ASP A 174 -3.60 8.52 13.48
C ASP A 174 -2.11 8.24 13.28
N ALA A 175 -1.40 9.24 12.77
CA ALA A 175 -0.01 9.08 12.37
C ALA A 175 0.93 8.87 13.56
N GLU A 176 0.68 9.52 14.69
CA GLU A 176 1.53 9.40 15.87
C GLU A 176 1.35 8.03 16.51
N LEU A 177 0.10 7.56 16.65
CA LEU A 177 -0.19 6.24 17.18
C LEU A 177 0.31 5.14 16.24
N ALA A 178 0.10 5.27 14.93
CA ALA A 178 0.61 4.29 13.95
C ALA A 178 2.14 4.16 14.06
N LEU A 179 2.88 5.27 14.04
CA LEU A 179 4.33 5.26 14.18
C LEU A 179 4.79 4.65 15.50
N LYS A 180 4.09 4.95 16.61
CA LYS A 180 4.36 4.35 17.92
C LYS A 180 4.25 2.83 17.88
N TYR A 181 3.22 2.28 17.24
CA TYR A 181 3.07 0.82 17.15
C TYR A 181 4.03 0.18 16.16
N TYR A 182 4.39 0.85 15.07
CA TYR A 182 5.46 0.37 14.17
C TYR A 182 6.82 0.30 14.90
N LYS A 183 7.20 1.34 15.63
CA LYS A 183 8.43 1.35 16.45
C LYS A 183 8.41 0.24 17.49
N ARG A 184 7.30 0.12 18.23
CA ARG A 184 7.14 -0.96 19.21
C ARG A 184 7.26 -2.35 18.59
N ALA A 185 6.72 -2.57 17.39
CA ALA A 185 6.87 -3.84 16.70
C ALA A 185 8.34 -4.13 16.36
N MET A 186 9.10 -3.13 15.93
CA MET A 186 10.54 -3.25 15.66
C MET A 186 11.36 -3.54 16.93
N ASP A 187 11.06 -2.86 18.04
CA ASP A 187 11.70 -3.11 19.34
C ASP A 187 11.44 -4.56 19.79
N GLN A 188 10.19 -5.02 19.65
CA GLN A 188 9.81 -6.39 19.96
C GLN A 188 10.51 -7.42 19.05
N CYS A 189 10.77 -7.08 17.78
CA CYS A 189 11.56 -7.96 16.92
C CYS A 189 12.98 -8.17 17.49
N ALA A 190 13.62 -7.10 17.98
CA ALA A 190 14.93 -7.18 18.62
C ALA A 190 14.89 -7.95 19.95
N GLU A 191 13.88 -7.70 20.79
CA GLU A 191 13.67 -8.42 22.07
C GLU A 191 13.49 -9.93 21.87
N HIS A 192 12.77 -10.32 20.82
CA HIS A 192 12.52 -11.73 20.47
C HIS A 192 13.67 -12.37 19.68
N GLY A 193 14.77 -11.65 19.42
CA GLY A 193 15.93 -12.18 18.72
C GLY A 193 15.68 -12.54 17.25
N LEU A 194 14.69 -11.90 16.61
CA LEU A 194 14.49 -12.07 15.17
C LEU A 194 15.67 -11.47 14.41
N ASP A 195 16.13 -12.18 13.38
CA ASP A 195 17.21 -11.71 12.51
C ASP A 195 16.82 -10.36 11.85
N PRO A 196 17.60 -9.28 12.05
CA PRO A 196 17.31 -7.97 11.46
C PRO A 196 17.19 -7.97 9.93
N TYR A 197 17.81 -8.97 9.28
CA TYR A 197 17.82 -9.13 7.81
C TYR A 197 16.84 -10.20 7.32
N SER A 198 15.98 -10.71 8.21
CA SER A 198 14.87 -11.58 7.82
C SER A 198 13.84 -10.82 6.97
N ASP A 199 13.06 -11.56 6.19
CA ASP A 199 12.03 -10.99 5.34
C ASP A 199 10.93 -10.30 6.14
N GLU A 200 10.67 -10.81 7.33
CA GLU A 200 9.72 -10.30 8.30
C GLU A 200 10.15 -8.93 8.81
N VAL A 201 11.37 -8.82 9.35
CA VAL A 201 11.85 -7.56 9.93
C VAL A 201 12.06 -6.50 8.85
N LEU A 202 12.67 -6.87 7.71
CA LEU A 202 12.79 -5.95 6.57
C LEU A 202 11.42 -5.55 6.02
N GLY A 203 10.48 -6.49 5.97
CA GLY A 203 9.10 -6.24 5.53
C GLY A 203 8.39 -5.19 6.39
N ILE A 204 8.56 -5.22 7.71
CA ILE A 204 8.00 -4.18 8.60
C ILE A 204 8.60 -2.80 8.27
N ARG A 205 9.92 -2.72 8.05
CA ARG A 205 10.60 -1.45 7.73
C ARG A 205 10.15 -0.89 6.38
N ILE A 206 10.07 -1.74 5.34
CA ILE A 206 9.60 -1.37 4.00
C ILE A 206 8.12 -0.95 4.04
N GLN A 207 7.28 -1.66 4.80
CA GLN A 207 5.87 -1.29 4.97
C GLN A 207 5.74 0.06 5.71
N THR A 208 6.63 0.33 6.66
CA THR A 208 6.66 1.61 7.38
C THR A 208 7.07 2.75 6.45
N SER A 209 8.09 2.57 5.60
CA SER A 209 8.48 3.59 4.62
C SER A 209 7.38 3.84 3.58
N TYR A 210 6.72 2.79 3.08
CA TYR A 210 5.58 2.92 2.18
C TYR A 210 4.42 3.71 2.82
N TRP A 211 4.13 3.43 4.10
CA TRP A 211 3.13 4.19 4.83
C TRP A 211 3.53 5.66 5.03
N LEU A 212 4.80 5.94 5.34
CA LEU A 212 5.33 7.30 5.47
C LEU A 212 5.22 8.08 4.15
N GLU A 213 5.51 7.43 3.02
CA GLU A 213 5.28 7.98 1.69
C GLU A 213 3.80 8.34 1.47
N LYS A 214 2.88 7.44 1.82
CA LYS A 214 1.43 7.65 1.67
C LYS A 214 0.91 8.86 2.46
N ILE A 215 1.49 9.17 3.61
CA ILE A 215 1.15 10.36 4.41
C ILE A 215 1.96 11.60 3.99
N THR A 216 2.64 11.56 2.83
CA THR A 216 3.51 12.63 2.30
C THR A 216 4.70 13.00 3.20
N ASN A 217 5.08 12.11 4.12
CA ASN A 217 6.28 12.26 4.95
C ASN A 217 7.49 11.66 4.22
N TYR A 218 7.92 12.35 3.15
CA TYR A 218 9.03 11.92 2.31
C TYR A 218 10.36 11.85 3.08
N SER A 219 10.63 12.78 3.99
CA SER A 219 11.87 12.78 4.78
C SER A 219 11.97 11.55 5.69
N GLY A 220 10.89 11.20 6.38
CA GLY A 220 10.83 9.98 7.19
C GLY A 220 10.93 8.72 6.33
N CYS A 221 10.29 8.70 5.15
CA CYS A 221 10.38 7.59 4.21
C CYS A 221 11.84 7.36 3.75
N LEU A 222 12.50 8.42 3.28
CA LEU A 222 13.90 8.40 2.86
C LEU A 222 14.81 7.93 3.98
N GLN A 223 14.66 8.46 5.20
CA GLN A 223 15.47 8.06 6.35
C GLN A 223 15.36 6.55 6.64
N VAL A 224 14.14 6.00 6.58
CA VAL A 224 13.93 4.56 6.80
C VAL A 224 14.57 3.74 5.68
N LEU A 225 14.35 4.10 4.41
CA LEU A 225 14.89 3.37 3.26
C LEU A 225 16.42 3.44 3.18
N GLU A 226 17.02 4.61 3.40
CA GLU A 226 18.47 4.76 3.48
C GLU A 226 19.07 3.94 4.62
N GLY A 227 18.41 3.94 5.78
CA GLY A 227 18.81 3.09 6.90
C GLY A 227 18.80 1.61 6.53
N ILE A 228 17.76 1.13 5.83
CA ILE A 228 17.71 -0.27 5.38
C ILE A 228 18.85 -0.55 4.40
N LEU A 229 19.04 0.33 3.41
CA LEU A 229 20.08 0.17 2.39
C LEU A 229 21.47 0.09 3.02
N ALA A 230 21.78 1.00 3.95
CA ALA A 230 23.05 1.05 4.66
C ALA A 230 23.31 -0.21 5.50
N ASP A 231 22.32 -0.65 6.28
CA ASP A 231 22.42 -1.85 7.11
C ASP A 231 22.68 -3.10 6.25
N CYS A 232 21.90 -3.28 5.19
CA CYS A 232 22.01 -4.43 4.30
C CYS A 232 23.34 -4.43 3.53
N ASN A 233 23.79 -3.28 3.03
CA ASN A 233 25.10 -3.17 2.36
C ASN A 233 26.26 -3.48 3.32
N ARG A 234 26.17 -3.04 4.58
CA ARG A 234 27.16 -3.39 5.61
C ARG A 234 27.19 -4.90 5.88
N TRP A 235 26.03 -5.55 5.93
CA TRP A 235 25.97 -6.99 6.10
C TRP A 235 26.60 -7.72 4.90
N ILE A 236 26.26 -7.32 3.67
CA ILE A 236 26.82 -7.91 2.44
C ILE A 236 28.34 -7.73 2.40
N SER A 237 28.86 -6.54 2.72
CA SER A 237 30.30 -6.29 2.71
C SER A 237 31.06 -7.17 3.70
N VAL A 238 30.49 -7.40 4.90
CA VAL A 238 31.08 -8.29 5.91
C VAL A 238 31.05 -9.74 5.44
N MET A 239 29.97 -10.17 4.80
CA MET A 239 29.87 -11.52 4.22
C MET A 239 30.92 -11.72 3.12
N GLU A 240 31.03 -10.79 2.17
CA GLU A 240 32.00 -10.86 1.07
C GLU A 240 33.45 -10.82 1.58
N GLN A 241 33.73 -10.02 2.61
CA GLN A 241 35.03 -10.04 3.28
C GLN A 241 35.32 -11.39 3.94
N SER A 242 34.32 -11.99 4.61
CA SER A 242 34.46 -13.30 5.25
C SER A 242 34.72 -14.42 4.24
N VAL A 243 34.14 -14.32 3.04
CA VAL A 243 34.45 -15.22 1.92
C VAL A 243 35.90 -15.05 1.46
N LYS A 244 36.37 -13.81 1.28
CA LYS A 244 37.77 -13.53 0.90
C LYS A 244 38.77 -14.02 1.94
N GLU A 245 38.40 -13.98 3.21
CA GLU A 245 39.22 -14.47 4.33
C GLU A 245 39.14 -16.01 4.51
N GLY A 246 38.39 -16.73 3.66
CA GLY A 246 38.24 -18.19 3.73
C GLY A 246 37.44 -18.66 4.96
N LYS A 247 36.69 -17.76 5.62
CA LYS A 247 35.86 -18.07 6.80
C LYS A 247 34.51 -18.67 6.42
N VAL A 248 34.15 -18.62 5.14
CA VAL A 248 32.90 -19.17 4.59
C VAL A 248 33.27 -20.29 3.62
N SER A 249 32.70 -21.48 3.82
CA SER A 249 32.86 -22.61 2.91
C SER A 249 32.15 -22.37 1.58
N ASP A 250 32.50 -23.14 0.55
CA ASP A 250 31.82 -23.07 -0.75
C ASP A 250 30.31 -23.33 -0.64
N ASP A 251 29.90 -24.18 0.30
CA ASP A 251 28.49 -24.47 0.63
C ASP A 251 27.78 -23.34 1.40
N GLY A 252 28.46 -22.21 1.66
CA GLY A 252 27.87 -21.06 2.34
C GLY A 252 27.71 -21.24 3.84
N ARG A 253 28.58 -22.01 4.50
CA ARG A 253 28.58 -22.19 5.97
C ARG A 253 29.84 -21.58 6.59
N LEU A 254 29.75 -21.13 7.84
CA LEU A 254 30.92 -20.65 8.56
C LEU A 254 31.88 -21.80 8.85
N VAL A 255 33.14 -21.64 8.45
CA VAL A 255 34.23 -22.56 8.77
C VAL A 255 34.57 -22.36 10.25
N LYS A 256 34.28 -23.37 11.07
CA LYS A 256 34.71 -23.34 12.47
C LYS A 256 36.25 -23.35 12.51
N PRO A 257 36.90 -22.47 13.28
CA PRO A 257 38.34 -22.57 13.50
C PRO A 257 38.61 -23.94 14.11
N THR A 258 39.43 -24.75 13.45
CA THR A 258 39.95 -25.97 14.06
C THR A 258 40.81 -25.57 15.26
N LEU A 259 40.25 -25.68 16.47
CA LEU A 259 41.06 -25.77 17.67
C LEU A 259 41.94 -27.03 17.49
N LYS A 260 43.21 -26.82 17.14
CA LYS A 260 44.23 -27.85 17.27
C LYS A 260 44.35 -28.19 18.76
N THR A 261 43.63 -29.21 19.19
CA THR A 261 43.93 -29.89 20.44
C THR A 261 44.94 -30.98 20.09
N PRO A 262 46.16 -30.99 20.63
CA PRO A 262 47.06 -32.12 20.45
C PRO A 262 46.51 -33.31 21.24
N ASN A 263 46.28 -34.42 20.53
CA ASN A 263 46.03 -35.79 20.97
C ASN A 263 45.93 -36.08 22.48
N ALA A 264 44.81 -36.65 22.90
CA ALA A 264 44.78 -37.69 23.93
C ALA A 264 43.58 -38.63 23.72
N SER A 265 43.92 -39.88 23.40
CA SER A 265 43.25 -41.16 23.67
C SER A 265 41.75 -41.24 24.02
N SER A 266 41.13 -42.24 23.39
CA SER A 266 39.91 -42.94 23.80
C SER A 266 39.81 -43.21 25.31
N ASP A 267 38.66 -42.91 25.91
CA ASP A 267 37.90 -43.89 26.69
C ASP A 267 36.47 -43.38 26.99
N GLN A 268 35.54 -44.33 27.02
CA GLN A 268 34.12 -44.14 27.30
C GLN A 268 33.86 -43.75 28.76
N VAL A 269 32.75 -43.06 29.04
CA VAL A 269 31.71 -43.49 30.00
C VAL A 269 30.58 -42.44 30.03
N ALA A 270 29.36 -42.94 29.88
CA ALA A 270 28.11 -42.20 29.97
C ALA A 270 27.79 -41.74 31.39
N THR A 271 27.12 -40.60 31.56
CA THR A 271 26.08 -40.43 32.57
C THR A 271 25.04 -39.38 32.14
N SER A 272 23.79 -39.82 32.19
CA SER A 272 22.51 -39.15 31.92
C SER A 272 22.11 -38.09 32.97
N VAL A 273 21.18 -37.18 32.61
CA VAL A 273 19.92 -36.75 33.30
C VAL A 273 19.39 -35.53 32.52
N ALA A 274 18.43 -35.66 31.59
CA ALA A 274 16.96 -35.58 31.76
C ALA A 274 16.45 -34.19 32.24
N SER A 275 15.82 -33.39 31.36
CA SER A 275 14.35 -33.19 31.16
C SER A 275 13.84 -31.90 31.88
N ALA A 276 13.04 -30.96 31.36
CA ALA A 276 12.11 -30.82 30.21
C ALA A 276 11.71 -29.31 30.10
N PRO A 277 10.70 -28.84 29.32
CA PRO A 277 9.93 -29.49 28.26
C PRO A 277 9.82 -28.70 26.93
N GLU A 278 9.46 -29.45 25.90
CA GLU A 278 8.97 -29.02 24.60
C GLU A 278 7.73 -28.12 24.68
N GLN A 279 7.69 -27.11 23.81
CA GLN A 279 6.52 -26.75 23.00
C GLN A 279 6.97 -25.83 21.86
N ALA A 280 7.70 -26.39 20.90
CA ALA A 280 7.89 -25.81 19.57
C ALA A 280 7.09 -26.68 18.60
N SER A 281 5.84 -26.29 18.38
CA SER A 281 4.97 -26.91 17.40
C SER A 281 5.53 -26.70 15.99
N ALA A 282 5.86 -27.82 15.34
CA ALA A 282 5.79 -28.09 13.90
C ALA A 282 6.14 -26.92 12.97
N ASN A 283 7.37 -26.94 12.44
CA ASN A 283 7.63 -26.60 11.04
C ASN A 283 8.57 -27.68 10.50
N GLU A 284 8.24 -28.17 9.32
CA GLU A 284 8.93 -29.21 8.55
C GLU A 284 10.40 -28.85 8.28
N ASP A 285 11.21 -29.87 8.02
CA ASP A 285 12.66 -29.83 7.79
C ASP A 285 13.14 -28.79 6.74
N GLU A 286 13.34 -27.54 7.14
CA GLU A 286 14.16 -26.59 6.36
C GLU A 286 15.58 -26.57 6.91
N ALA A 287 16.52 -27.05 6.11
CA ALA A 287 17.94 -26.86 6.38
C ALA A 287 18.23 -25.37 6.63
N PRO A 288 19.11 -25.01 7.57
CA PRO A 288 19.42 -23.62 7.86
C PRO A 288 19.86 -22.89 6.59
N GLU A 289 19.27 -21.70 6.35
CA GLU A 289 19.54 -20.83 5.20
C GLU A 289 21.06 -20.70 4.99
N SER A 290 21.55 -20.97 3.77
CA SER A 290 22.97 -20.79 3.46
C SER A 290 23.31 -19.30 3.44
N LEU A 291 24.57 -18.94 3.79
CA LEU A 291 25.02 -17.56 3.71
C LEU A 291 24.94 -17.00 2.29
N TRP A 292 25.08 -17.86 1.28
CA TRP A 292 24.89 -17.50 -0.12
C TRP A 292 23.43 -17.14 -0.42
N HIS A 293 22.46 -17.94 0.06
CA HIS A 293 21.04 -17.62 -0.08
C HIS A 293 20.69 -16.29 0.60
N LYS A 294 21.17 -16.11 1.82
CA LYS A 294 20.94 -14.90 2.60
C LYS A 294 21.53 -13.67 1.91
N ARG A 295 22.78 -13.76 1.44
CA ARG A 295 23.43 -12.69 0.64
C ARG A 295 22.63 -12.37 -0.60
N GLN A 296 22.22 -13.39 -1.33
CA GLN A 296 21.43 -13.23 -2.55
C GLN A 296 20.13 -12.47 -2.29
N ARG A 297 19.34 -12.94 -1.31
CA ARG A 297 18.06 -12.34 -0.93
C ARG A 297 18.21 -10.89 -0.47
N ILE A 298 19.23 -10.60 0.35
CA ILE A 298 19.50 -9.24 0.83
C ILE A 298 19.93 -8.35 -0.35
N LEU A 299 20.80 -8.83 -1.24
CA LEU A 299 21.28 -8.07 -2.40
C LEU A 299 20.15 -7.74 -3.37
N ALA A 300 19.25 -8.69 -3.64
CA ALA A 300 18.07 -8.42 -4.47
C ALA A 300 17.15 -7.35 -3.85
N LYS A 301 16.95 -7.39 -2.53
CA LYS A 301 16.17 -6.36 -1.81
C LYS A 301 16.86 -5.00 -1.82
N THR A 302 18.18 -4.93 -1.65
CA THR A 302 18.90 -3.65 -1.68
C THR A 302 18.85 -3.01 -3.06
N VAL A 303 18.92 -3.78 -4.14
CA VAL A 303 18.70 -3.27 -5.50
C VAL A 303 17.30 -2.66 -5.62
N GLY A 304 16.25 -3.36 -5.17
CA GLY A 304 14.88 -2.84 -5.19
C GLY A 304 14.70 -1.56 -4.34
N ILE A 305 15.31 -1.51 -3.16
CA ILE A 305 15.30 -0.32 -2.29
C ILE A 305 16.04 0.85 -2.94
N ALA A 306 17.17 0.60 -3.57
CA ALA A 306 17.94 1.64 -4.27
C ALA A 306 17.17 2.20 -5.47
N ILE A 307 16.44 1.36 -6.22
CA ILE A 307 15.54 1.85 -7.29
C ILE A 307 14.48 2.78 -6.69
N LYS A 308 13.81 2.33 -5.60
CA LYS A 308 12.78 3.14 -4.95
C LYS A 308 13.32 4.45 -4.36
N LEU A 309 14.51 4.44 -3.76
CA LEU A 309 15.19 5.66 -3.30
C LEU A 309 15.46 6.60 -4.48
N GLY A 310 15.94 6.05 -5.60
CA GLY A 310 16.11 6.77 -6.85
C GLY A 310 14.85 7.50 -7.29
N GLU A 311 13.74 6.76 -7.41
CA GLU A 311 12.42 7.29 -7.77
C GLU A 311 11.87 8.32 -6.78
N LEU A 312 12.14 8.17 -5.48
CA LEU A 312 11.72 9.13 -4.46
C LEU A 312 12.53 10.41 -4.49
N TYR A 313 13.85 10.34 -4.67
CA TYR A 313 14.69 11.53 -4.81
C TYR A 313 14.37 12.30 -6.10
N ALA A 314 13.96 11.57 -7.12
CA ALA A 314 13.45 12.07 -8.39
C ALA A 314 12.09 12.78 -8.30
N ASP A 315 11.31 12.54 -7.25
CA ASP A 315 9.94 13.00 -7.12
C ASP A 315 9.85 14.53 -6.94
N GLU A 316 8.74 15.12 -7.40
CA GLU A 316 8.49 16.56 -7.36
C GLU A 316 8.50 17.15 -5.94
N HIS A 317 8.26 16.33 -4.92
CA HIS A 317 8.27 16.76 -3.52
C HIS A 317 9.66 16.76 -2.89
N VAL A 318 10.65 16.07 -3.49
CA VAL A 318 12.02 15.97 -2.97
C VAL A 318 13.01 16.76 -3.84
N LEU A 319 12.95 16.58 -5.16
CA LEU A 319 13.76 17.29 -6.16
C LEU A 319 15.27 17.23 -5.91
N ASP A 320 15.79 16.01 -5.70
CA ASP A 320 17.23 15.74 -5.59
C ASP A 320 17.72 14.84 -6.74
N PRO A 321 17.99 15.42 -7.93
CA PRO A 321 18.36 14.66 -9.12
C PRO A 321 19.75 14.02 -9.03
N ASP A 322 20.59 14.41 -8.06
CA ASP A 322 21.93 13.86 -7.91
C ASP A 322 21.90 12.59 -7.05
N ASN A 323 21.17 12.60 -5.93
CA ASN A 323 20.94 11.38 -5.18
C ASN A 323 20.07 10.38 -5.95
N SER A 324 19.06 10.85 -6.70
CA SER A 324 18.28 10.01 -7.62
C SER A 324 19.19 9.19 -8.53
N GLN A 325 20.03 9.88 -9.30
CA GLN A 325 20.94 9.27 -10.26
C GLN A 325 21.93 8.32 -9.58
N LYS A 326 22.51 8.73 -8.44
CA LYS A 326 23.45 7.91 -7.67
C LYS A 326 22.86 6.55 -7.28
N HIS A 327 21.64 6.53 -6.77
CA HIS A 327 20.99 5.29 -6.35
C HIS A 327 20.59 4.40 -7.52
N LEU A 328 20.08 4.98 -8.62
CA LEU A 328 19.70 4.23 -9.82
C LEU A 328 20.91 3.61 -10.54
N ILE A 329 22.01 4.36 -10.66
CA ILE A 329 23.27 3.83 -11.20
C ILE A 329 23.76 2.67 -10.33
N TRP A 330 23.80 2.86 -9.01
CA TRP A 330 24.24 1.79 -8.09
C TRP A 330 23.37 0.54 -8.22
N ALA A 331 22.05 0.68 -8.36
CA ALA A 331 21.12 -0.43 -8.50
C ALA A 331 21.38 -1.23 -9.79
N VAL A 332 21.44 -0.56 -10.94
CA VAL A 332 21.66 -1.19 -12.26
C VAL A 332 23.05 -1.81 -12.33
N GLU A 333 24.09 -1.12 -11.86
CA GLU A 333 25.44 -1.66 -11.86
C GLU A 333 25.56 -2.89 -10.95
N THR A 334 24.99 -2.85 -9.75
CA THR A 334 24.99 -3.99 -8.82
C THR A 334 24.30 -5.19 -9.45
N ALA A 335 23.14 -4.95 -10.08
CA ALA A 335 22.37 -6.00 -10.73
C ALA A 335 23.12 -6.66 -11.90
N LEU A 336 23.80 -5.85 -12.72
CA LEU A 336 24.61 -6.33 -13.84
C LEU A 336 25.90 -7.01 -13.40
N LYS A 337 26.59 -6.47 -12.37
CA LYS A 337 27.78 -7.08 -11.78
C LYS A 337 27.47 -8.49 -11.25
N GLU A 338 26.36 -8.65 -10.55
CA GLU A 338 25.94 -9.96 -10.03
C GLU A 338 25.54 -10.93 -11.15
N ALA A 339 24.83 -10.45 -12.18
CA ALA A 339 24.51 -11.27 -13.35
C ALA A 339 25.77 -11.76 -14.10
N ARG A 340 26.79 -10.89 -14.24
CA ARG A 340 28.09 -11.25 -14.83
C ARG A 340 28.84 -12.26 -13.97
N ARG A 341 28.86 -12.07 -12.64
CA ARG A 341 29.48 -13.02 -11.70
C ARG A 341 28.85 -14.40 -11.85
N ARG A 342 27.52 -14.51 -11.84
CA ARG A 342 26.80 -15.77 -12.03
C ARG A 342 27.10 -16.42 -13.38
N LYS A 343 27.27 -15.63 -14.44
CA LYS A 343 27.67 -16.14 -15.76
C LYS A 343 29.12 -16.66 -15.78
N ALA A 344 30.03 -16.00 -15.08
CA ALA A 344 31.46 -16.35 -15.09
C ALA A 344 31.81 -17.49 -14.12
N GLU A 345 31.27 -17.45 -12.91
CA GLU A 345 31.61 -18.37 -11.81
C GLU A 345 30.57 -19.47 -11.60
N GLY A 346 29.38 -19.34 -12.21
CA GLY A 346 28.22 -20.17 -11.90
C GLY A 346 27.48 -19.72 -10.63
N VAL A 347 26.33 -20.36 -10.39
CA VAL A 347 25.51 -20.15 -9.19
C VAL A 347 26.13 -20.97 -8.05
N LYS A 348 26.35 -20.36 -6.88
CA LYS A 348 26.90 -21.06 -5.72
C LYS A 348 25.86 -22.01 -5.10
N PRO A 349 26.29 -23.08 -4.40
CA PRO A 349 25.36 -24.00 -3.74
C PRO A 349 24.40 -23.28 -2.79
N GLY A 350 23.10 -23.47 -3.01
CA GLY A 350 22.04 -22.87 -2.20
C GLY A 350 21.84 -21.37 -2.41
N GLU A 351 22.52 -20.71 -3.36
CA GLU A 351 22.40 -19.27 -3.57
C GLU A 351 21.00 -18.81 -4.01
N GLY A 352 20.25 -19.66 -4.70
CA GLY A 352 18.89 -19.36 -5.18
C GLY A 352 18.85 -18.43 -6.39
N ASP A 353 17.65 -18.02 -6.76
CA ASP A 353 17.39 -17.24 -7.98
C ASP A 353 17.85 -15.77 -7.88
N TRP A 354 18.25 -15.20 -9.02
CA TRP A 354 18.55 -13.78 -9.17
C TRP A 354 17.29 -12.97 -9.52
N LEU A 355 17.45 -11.67 -9.79
CA LEU A 355 16.40 -10.83 -10.33
C LEU A 355 15.85 -11.41 -11.64
N SER A 356 14.53 -11.36 -11.79
CA SER A 356 13.87 -11.77 -13.03
C SER A 356 14.24 -10.82 -14.18
N PRO A 357 14.11 -11.25 -15.45
CA PRO A 357 14.30 -10.38 -16.61
C PRO A 357 13.48 -9.09 -16.49
N GLY A 358 12.20 -9.20 -16.10
CA GLY A 358 11.34 -8.03 -15.89
C GLY A 358 11.84 -7.08 -14.80
N GLN A 359 12.36 -7.59 -13.68
CA GLN A 359 12.93 -6.74 -12.62
C GLN A 359 14.21 -6.03 -13.08
N MET A 360 15.07 -6.73 -13.82
CA MET A 360 16.27 -6.13 -14.42
C MET A 360 15.88 -5.06 -15.46
N GLY A 361 14.89 -5.33 -16.30
CA GLY A 361 14.37 -4.40 -17.29
C GLY A 361 13.76 -3.15 -16.64
N GLY A 362 12.96 -3.31 -15.58
CA GLY A 362 12.39 -2.19 -14.82
C GLY A 362 13.45 -1.32 -14.14
N ALA A 363 14.55 -1.92 -13.65
CA ALA A 363 15.68 -1.16 -13.10
C ALA A 363 16.34 -0.29 -14.19
N MET A 364 16.56 -0.84 -15.38
CA MET A 364 17.13 -0.13 -16.52
C MET A 364 16.21 0.97 -17.04
N GLU A 365 14.90 0.71 -17.12
CA GLU A 365 13.91 1.72 -17.50
C GLU A 365 13.90 2.88 -16.50
N SER A 366 13.94 2.59 -15.20
CA SER A 366 13.96 3.61 -14.15
C SER A 366 15.18 4.54 -14.28
N LEU A 367 16.37 3.96 -14.50
CA LEU A 367 17.58 4.73 -14.78
C LEU A 367 17.49 5.49 -16.12
N GLY A 368 16.92 4.87 -17.15
CA GLY A 368 16.68 5.51 -18.45
C GLY A 368 15.79 6.74 -18.34
N ARG A 369 14.71 6.68 -17.55
CA ARG A 369 13.82 7.82 -17.28
C ARG A 369 14.50 8.92 -16.47
N ASP A 370 15.42 8.58 -15.57
CA ASP A 370 16.25 9.58 -14.88
C ASP A 370 17.16 10.34 -15.86
N TYR A 371 17.84 9.62 -16.75
CA TYR A 371 18.62 10.22 -17.82
C TYR A 371 17.78 11.06 -18.77
N GLU A 372 16.58 10.59 -19.14
CA GLU A 372 15.63 11.33 -19.97
C GLU A 372 15.28 12.69 -19.33
N ARG A 373 14.93 12.71 -18.03
CA ARG A 373 14.62 13.95 -17.31
C ARG A 373 15.80 14.92 -17.24
N LYS A 374 17.03 14.41 -17.23
CA LYS A 374 18.27 15.21 -17.30
C LYS A 374 18.69 15.56 -18.73
N ASN A 375 17.87 15.28 -19.74
CA ASN A 375 18.16 15.47 -21.17
C ASN A 375 19.38 14.67 -21.68
N GLN A 376 19.75 13.59 -20.99
CA GLN A 376 20.88 12.71 -21.32
C GLN A 376 20.40 11.53 -22.18
N PHE A 377 19.71 11.82 -23.30
CA PHE A 377 19.05 10.81 -24.13
C PHE A 377 19.99 9.75 -24.71
N HIS A 378 21.26 10.11 -24.96
CA HIS A 378 22.29 9.18 -25.42
C HIS A 378 22.59 8.05 -24.42
N LEU A 379 22.35 8.29 -23.11
CA LEU A 379 22.45 7.27 -22.06
C LEU A 379 21.13 6.53 -21.85
N ALA A 380 20.00 7.22 -22.04
CA ALA A 380 18.67 6.65 -21.86
C ALA A 380 18.32 5.58 -22.91
N ILE A 381 18.65 5.81 -24.18
CA ILE A 381 18.21 4.94 -25.28
C ILE A 381 18.75 3.50 -25.17
N PRO A 382 20.06 3.25 -24.94
CA PRO A 382 20.56 1.89 -24.74
C PRO A 382 19.88 1.16 -23.59
N LEU A 383 19.56 1.87 -22.50
CA LEU A 383 18.84 1.30 -21.35
C LEU A 383 17.41 0.93 -21.72
N PHE A 384 16.70 1.78 -22.46
CA PHE A 384 15.34 1.45 -22.92
C PHE A 384 15.32 0.29 -23.92
N PHE A 385 16.32 0.17 -24.80
CA PHE A 385 16.45 -1.00 -25.67
C PHE A 385 16.62 -2.29 -24.86
N GLN A 386 17.49 -2.25 -23.84
CA GLN A 386 17.70 -3.41 -23.00
C GLN A 386 16.47 -3.72 -22.14
N ALA A 387 15.78 -2.71 -21.61
CA ALA A 387 14.53 -2.88 -20.90
C ALA A 387 13.45 -3.51 -21.80
N LEU A 388 13.33 -3.07 -23.06
CA LEU A 388 12.38 -3.61 -24.02
C LEU A 388 12.65 -5.08 -24.34
N ARG A 389 13.93 -5.47 -24.46
CA ARG A 389 14.35 -6.88 -24.68
C ARG A 389 14.00 -7.77 -23.50
N LEU A 390 14.07 -7.24 -22.28
CA LEU A 390 13.77 -7.96 -21.04
C LEU A 390 12.29 -7.88 -20.63
N CYS A 391 11.49 -7.07 -21.32
CA CYS A 391 10.08 -6.89 -21.01
C CYS A 391 9.25 -8.09 -21.48
N GLU A 392 8.60 -8.77 -20.54
CA GLU A 392 7.75 -9.93 -20.80
C GLU A 392 6.27 -9.52 -20.95
N THR A 393 5.85 -8.44 -20.29
CA THR A 393 4.47 -7.96 -20.21
C THR A 393 4.01 -7.25 -21.49
N PRO A 394 2.92 -7.71 -22.16
CA PRO A 394 2.45 -7.11 -23.42
C PRO A 394 2.06 -5.63 -23.32
N CYS A 395 1.39 -5.20 -22.24
CA CYS A 395 0.96 -3.81 -22.08
C CYS A 395 2.09 -2.84 -21.72
N HIS A 396 3.16 -3.33 -21.11
CA HIS A 396 4.30 -2.50 -20.72
C HIS A 396 5.28 -2.27 -21.88
N ARG A 397 5.39 -3.21 -22.83
CA ARG A 397 6.23 -3.04 -24.03
C ARG A 397 5.96 -1.71 -24.77
N PRO A 398 4.70 -1.33 -25.06
CA PRO A 398 4.36 -0.02 -25.61
C PRO A 398 4.81 1.18 -24.77
N ILE A 399 4.86 1.08 -23.44
CA ILE A 399 5.35 2.15 -22.55
C ILE A 399 6.83 2.41 -22.85
N ILE A 400 7.65 1.35 -22.86
CA ILE A 400 9.08 1.47 -23.16
C ILE A 400 9.30 1.98 -24.60
N MET A 401 8.48 1.55 -25.56
CA MET A 401 8.52 2.08 -26.93
C MET A 401 8.18 3.57 -27.00
N ASN A 402 7.26 4.07 -26.17
CA ASN A 402 6.96 5.50 -26.07
C ASN A 402 8.14 6.28 -25.47
N ASN A 403 8.83 5.74 -24.47
CA ASN A 403 10.04 6.35 -23.91
C ASN A 403 11.16 6.42 -24.97
N LEU A 404 11.33 5.38 -25.80
CA LEU A 404 12.22 5.39 -26.96
C LEU A 404 11.81 6.47 -27.96
N ALA A 405 10.52 6.56 -28.31
CA ALA A 405 10.03 7.57 -29.24
C ALA A 405 10.31 9.00 -28.74
N ALA A 406 10.03 9.27 -27.46
CA ALA A 406 10.32 10.56 -26.84
C ALA A 406 11.82 10.87 -26.79
N SER A 407 12.65 9.86 -26.47
CA SER A 407 14.11 10.02 -26.40
C SER A 407 14.73 10.29 -27.77
N PHE A 408 14.31 9.56 -28.82
CA PHE A 408 14.76 9.83 -30.18
C PHE A 408 14.27 11.19 -30.69
N ALA A 409 13.04 11.57 -30.37
CA ALA A 409 12.48 12.87 -30.73
C ALA A 409 13.26 14.04 -30.11
N GLN A 410 13.86 13.83 -28.93
CA GLN A 410 14.58 14.86 -28.18
C GLN A 410 16.10 14.71 -28.25
N HIS A 411 16.61 13.66 -28.90
CA HIS A 411 18.06 13.40 -28.96
C HIS A 411 18.80 14.62 -29.53
N PRO A 412 19.76 15.20 -28.79
CA PRO A 412 20.55 16.32 -29.27
C PRO A 412 21.49 15.84 -30.37
N ILE A 413 21.65 16.65 -31.42
CA ILE A 413 22.56 16.38 -32.54
C ILE A 413 24.03 16.50 -32.07
N PHE A 414 24.27 17.20 -30.97
CA PHE A 414 25.58 17.36 -30.34
C PHE A 414 25.56 16.67 -28.97
N VAL A 415 26.38 15.63 -28.81
CA VAL A 415 26.67 15.03 -27.50
C VAL A 415 27.58 16.01 -26.75
N PRO A 416 27.17 16.56 -25.59
CA PRO A 416 28.07 17.35 -24.77
C PRO A 416 29.23 16.45 -24.31
N ALA A 417 30.47 16.93 -24.42
CA ALA A 417 31.69 16.18 -24.06
C ALA A 417 31.83 15.81 -22.57
N ASN A 418 30.81 16.05 -21.74
CA ASN A 418 30.91 16.04 -20.27
C ASN A 418 30.07 14.96 -19.57
N SER A 419 29.48 14.00 -20.30
CA SER A 419 28.78 12.85 -19.71
C SER A 419 29.39 11.57 -20.22
N GLU A 420 30.54 11.20 -19.64
CA GLU A 420 31.15 9.89 -19.88
C GLU A 420 30.20 8.80 -19.35
N PRO A 421 29.69 7.91 -20.23
CA PRO A 421 28.92 6.76 -19.78
C PRO A 421 29.78 5.87 -18.89
N SER A 422 29.20 5.23 -17.89
CA SER A 422 29.91 4.18 -17.17
C SER A 422 30.28 3.04 -18.13
N ASP A 423 31.33 2.29 -17.83
CA ASP A 423 31.80 1.19 -18.68
C ASP A 423 30.69 0.18 -19.01
N VAL A 424 29.77 0.00 -18.05
CA VAL A 424 28.59 -0.85 -18.19
C VAL A 424 27.60 -0.31 -19.23
N ILE A 425 27.39 1.01 -19.31
CA ILE A 425 26.52 1.63 -20.31
C ILE A 425 27.20 1.67 -21.68
N LYS A 426 28.54 1.82 -21.74
CA LYS A 426 29.30 1.75 -23.00
C LYS A 426 29.11 0.41 -23.71
N GLU A 427 29.05 -0.69 -22.96
CA GLU A 427 28.79 -2.04 -23.51
C GLU A 427 27.38 -2.21 -24.10
N LEU A 428 26.41 -1.38 -23.71
CA LEU A 428 25.04 -1.44 -24.24
C LEU A 428 24.87 -0.65 -25.54
N HIS A 429 25.87 0.11 -25.96
CA HIS A 429 25.78 0.99 -27.13
C HIS A 429 25.85 0.20 -28.45
N ASP A 430 24.88 0.43 -29.33
CA ASP A 430 24.84 -0.16 -30.67
C ASP A 430 25.42 0.84 -31.70
N PRO A 431 26.44 0.46 -32.50
CA PRO A 431 27.01 1.33 -33.53
C PRO A 431 26.02 1.66 -34.67
N ALA A 432 24.89 0.96 -34.79
CA ALA A 432 23.86 1.20 -35.81
C ALA A 432 22.86 2.32 -35.45
N MET A 433 23.16 3.14 -34.44
CA MET A 433 22.28 4.21 -33.99
C MET A 433 22.13 5.35 -35.02
N PRO A 434 20.93 5.94 -35.16
CA PRO A 434 20.69 7.11 -36.01
C PRO A 434 21.70 8.23 -35.79
N ALA A 435 22.29 8.74 -36.87
CA ALA A 435 23.37 9.73 -36.81
C ALA A 435 22.88 11.16 -37.11
N THR A 436 21.78 11.30 -37.86
CA THR A 436 21.22 12.61 -38.22
C THR A 436 19.93 12.93 -37.48
N ARG A 437 19.63 14.22 -37.29
CA ARG A 437 18.36 14.66 -36.68
C ARG A 437 17.15 14.08 -37.39
N LYS A 438 17.22 14.01 -38.71
CA LYS A 438 16.16 13.47 -39.55
C LYS A 438 15.94 11.98 -39.27
N GLU A 439 17.02 11.20 -39.25
CA GLU A 439 16.95 9.77 -38.90
C GLU A 439 16.43 9.56 -37.46
N CYS A 440 16.83 10.39 -36.50
CA CYS A 440 16.29 10.32 -35.14
C CYS A 440 14.78 10.59 -35.11
N LEU A 441 14.29 11.59 -35.85
CA LEU A 441 12.86 11.87 -35.93
C LEU A 441 12.07 10.77 -36.67
N GLU A 442 12.65 10.18 -37.72
CA GLU A 442 12.06 9.04 -38.42
C GLU A 442 12.00 7.80 -37.51
N ALA A 443 13.06 7.53 -36.75
CA ALA A 443 13.09 6.49 -35.73
C ALA A 443 12.04 6.74 -34.65
N ALA A 444 11.94 7.97 -34.13
CA ALA A 444 10.93 8.36 -33.14
C ALA A 444 9.50 8.12 -33.66
N GLN A 445 9.24 8.45 -34.92
CA GLN A 445 7.94 8.25 -35.55
C GLN A 445 7.61 6.75 -35.65
N ASN A 446 8.60 5.94 -36.05
CA ASN A 446 8.44 4.49 -36.14
C ASN A 446 8.16 3.89 -34.75
N TRP A 447 8.89 4.30 -33.71
CA TRP A 447 8.64 3.86 -32.34
C TRP A 447 7.26 4.25 -31.82
N ALA A 448 6.82 5.50 -32.02
CA ALA A 448 5.48 5.92 -31.60
C ALA A 448 4.37 5.16 -32.35
N LYS A 449 4.55 4.92 -33.65
CA LYS A 449 3.62 4.11 -34.46
C LYS A 449 3.57 2.67 -33.96
N ASN A 450 4.72 2.05 -33.70
CA ASN A 450 4.81 0.69 -33.21
C ASN A 450 4.20 0.57 -31.80
N ALA A 451 4.49 1.51 -30.90
CA ALA A 451 3.89 1.56 -29.57
C ALA A 451 2.35 1.56 -29.64
N TYR A 452 1.79 2.40 -30.52
CA TYR A 452 0.35 2.45 -30.75
C TYR A 452 -0.21 1.12 -31.27
N GLN A 453 0.48 0.48 -32.23
CA GLN A 453 0.06 -0.81 -32.79
C GLN A 453 0.10 -1.91 -31.72
N HIS A 454 1.24 -2.09 -31.04
CA HIS A 454 1.39 -3.08 -29.98
C HIS A 454 0.38 -2.88 -28.85
N ALA A 455 0.13 -1.64 -28.41
CA ALA A 455 -0.88 -1.36 -27.39
C ALA A 455 -2.30 -1.69 -27.85
N LYS A 456 -2.61 -1.53 -29.14
CA LYS A 456 -3.93 -1.82 -29.70
C LYS A 456 -4.16 -3.32 -29.92
N ASP A 457 -3.11 -4.05 -30.26
CA ASP A 457 -3.19 -5.49 -30.58
C ASP A 457 -3.48 -6.35 -29.35
N VAL A 458 -3.15 -5.87 -28.14
CA VAL A 458 -3.53 -6.54 -26.88
C VAL A 458 -5.04 -6.40 -26.64
N THR A 459 -5.73 -7.54 -26.57
CA THR A 459 -7.19 -7.63 -26.40
C THR A 459 -7.56 -8.69 -25.36
N GLY A 460 -8.83 -8.72 -24.93
CA GLY A 460 -9.32 -9.70 -23.96
C GLY A 460 -8.78 -9.46 -22.55
N ASP A 461 -8.56 -10.55 -21.80
CA ASP A 461 -8.19 -10.52 -20.38
C ASP A 461 -6.76 -9.99 -20.13
N GLU A 462 -5.90 -9.99 -21.15
CA GLU A 462 -4.54 -9.46 -21.06
C GLU A 462 -4.47 -7.92 -21.16
N ARG A 463 -5.57 -7.28 -21.60
CA ARG A 463 -5.61 -5.82 -21.74
C ARG A 463 -5.85 -5.15 -20.40
N THR A 464 -4.87 -4.35 -19.96
CA THR A 464 -4.94 -3.55 -18.74
C THR A 464 -5.08 -2.06 -19.05
N ALA A 465 -5.35 -1.25 -18.03
CA ALA A 465 -5.38 0.22 -18.15
C ALA A 465 -4.03 0.79 -18.67
N GLU A 466 -2.93 0.11 -18.39
CA GLU A 466 -1.60 0.47 -18.90
C GLU A 466 -1.54 0.43 -20.44
N CYS A 467 -2.15 -0.56 -21.07
CA CYS A 467 -2.28 -0.60 -22.53
C CYS A 467 -3.05 0.63 -23.07
N ASP A 468 -4.09 1.05 -22.37
CA ASP A 468 -4.91 2.19 -22.76
C ASP A 468 -4.14 3.52 -22.63
N GLU A 469 -3.42 3.69 -21.51
CA GLU A 469 -2.53 4.83 -21.28
C GLU A 469 -1.39 4.86 -22.31
N ALA A 470 -0.73 3.73 -22.57
CA ALA A 470 0.32 3.63 -23.57
C ALA A 470 -0.19 3.99 -24.97
N CYS A 471 -1.42 3.60 -25.30
CA CYS A 471 -2.05 3.92 -26.57
C CYS A 471 -2.29 5.43 -26.72
N ALA A 472 -2.78 6.09 -25.66
CA ALA A 472 -2.95 7.54 -25.63
C ALA A 472 -1.60 8.28 -25.76
N VAL A 473 -0.59 7.90 -24.97
CA VAL A 473 0.76 8.48 -25.05
C VAL A 473 1.36 8.28 -26.44
N ALA A 474 1.20 7.10 -27.04
CA ALA A 474 1.71 6.82 -28.38
C ALA A 474 1.09 7.73 -29.47
N LEU A 475 -0.22 8.00 -29.38
CA LEU A 475 -0.88 8.94 -30.29
C LEU A 475 -0.35 10.37 -30.11
N CYS A 476 -0.13 10.79 -28.87
CA CYS A 476 0.41 12.09 -28.54
C CYS A 476 1.86 12.24 -29.04
N ASN A 477 2.75 11.29 -28.73
CA ASN A 477 4.13 11.26 -29.22
C ASN A 477 4.20 11.22 -30.76
N TRP A 478 3.31 10.44 -31.40
CA TRP A 478 3.23 10.41 -32.87
C TRP A 478 2.82 11.77 -33.44
N GLY A 479 1.91 12.48 -32.78
CA GLY A 479 1.55 13.86 -33.12
C GLY A 479 2.73 14.82 -33.00
N ASP A 480 3.45 14.75 -31.87
CA ASP A 480 4.62 15.60 -31.59
C ASP A 480 5.73 15.39 -32.63
N VAL A 481 6.07 14.14 -32.93
CA VAL A 481 7.11 13.82 -33.92
C VAL A 481 6.66 14.20 -35.34
N ALA A 482 5.39 13.99 -35.70
CA ALA A 482 4.88 14.40 -36.99
C ALA A 482 4.96 15.93 -37.19
N ALA A 483 4.69 16.71 -36.13
CA ALA A 483 4.88 18.16 -36.15
C ALA A 483 6.36 18.55 -36.32
N MET A 484 7.28 17.88 -35.61
CA MET A 484 8.73 18.11 -35.76
C MET A 484 9.26 17.78 -37.17
N LEU A 485 8.64 16.81 -37.86
CA LEU A 485 8.93 16.47 -39.25
C LEU A 485 8.26 17.40 -40.28
N GLY A 486 7.47 18.38 -39.83
CA GLY A 486 6.70 19.29 -40.70
C GLY A 486 5.43 18.69 -41.31
N ASN A 487 5.02 17.48 -40.90
CA ASN A 487 3.79 16.84 -41.36
C ASN A 487 2.59 17.24 -40.49
N ASN A 488 2.15 18.49 -40.66
CA ASN A 488 1.13 19.11 -39.83
C ASN A 488 -0.25 18.42 -39.93
N ASP A 489 -0.60 17.86 -41.09
CA ASP A 489 -1.87 17.16 -41.29
C ASP A 489 -1.93 15.87 -40.48
N LEU A 490 -0.84 15.08 -40.52
CA LEU A 490 -0.71 13.89 -39.71
C LEU A 490 -0.72 14.25 -38.22
N ALA A 491 0.04 15.28 -37.82
CA ALA A 491 0.09 15.73 -36.43
C ALA A 491 -1.30 16.12 -35.91
N ARG A 492 -2.04 16.95 -36.67
CA ARG A 492 -3.41 17.36 -36.33
C ARG A 492 -4.35 16.15 -36.20
N LYS A 493 -4.24 15.18 -37.10
CA LYS A 493 -5.03 13.93 -37.03
C LYS A 493 -4.72 13.15 -35.75
N LYS A 494 -3.43 12.99 -35.41
CA LYS A 494 -2.99 12.20 -34.25
C LYS A 494 -3.35 12.86 -32.93
N TYR A 495 -3.19 14.17 -32.78
CA TYR A 495 -3.63 14.86 -31.57
C TYR A 495 -5.14 14.78 -31.36
N LYS A 496 -5.96 14.89 -32.43
CA LYS A 496 -7.41 14.71 -32.30
C LYS A 496 -7.77 13.30 -31.82
N GLN A 497 -7.09 12.28 -32.33
CA GLN A 497 -7.24 10.90 -31.86
C GLN A 497 -6.82 10.76 -30.39
N CYS A 498 -5.68 11.36 -29.99
CA CYS A 498 -5.21 11.35 -28.60
C CYS A 498 -6.27 11.98 -27.66
N ILE A 499 -6.83 13.15 -28.01
CA ILE A 499 -7.85 13.84 -27.21
C ILE A 499 -9.12 13.00 -27.05
N GLU A 500 -9.61 12.40 -28.12
CA GLU A 500 -10.83 11.57 -28.07
C GLU A 500 -10.62 10.35 -27.17
N MET A 501 -9.50 9.65 -27.33
CA MET A 501 -9.17 8.46 -26.56
C MET A 501 -8.91 8.80 -25.09
N ALA A 502 -7.98 9.72 -24.81
CA ALA A 502 -7.61 10.11 -23.46
C ALA A 502 -8.80 10.73 -22.70
N GLY A 503 -9.70 11.44 -23.39
CA GLY A 503 -10.95 11.94 -22.81
C GLY A 503 -11.90 10.83 -22.35
N LYS A 504 -12.00 9.73 -23.11
CA LYS A 504 -12.79 8.55 -22.72
C LYS A 504 -12.16 7.79 -21.55
N LEU A 505 -10.83 7.75 -21.49
CA LEU A 505 -10.07 7.08 -20.43
C LEU A 505 -9.98 7.89 -19.14
N GLY A 506 -10.26 9.20 -19.18
CA GLY A 506 -10.07 10.08 -18.03
C GLY A 506 -8.59 10.39 -17.77
N PHE A 507 -7.78 10.48 -18.82
CA PHE A 507 -6.34 10.76 -18.73
C PHE A 507 -6.04 12.22 -19.13
N PRO A 508 -6.12 13.19 -18.18
CA PRO A 508 -6.11 14.61 -18.49
C PRO A 508 -4.77 15.13 -19.02
N ASP A 509 -3.65 14.52 -18.63
CA ASP A 509 -2.32 14.98 -19.04
C ASP A 509 -2.08 14.78 -20.53
N ALA A 510 -2.46 13.61 -21.07
CA ALA A 510 -2.41 13.36 -22.52
C ALA A 510 -3.33 14.32 -23.29
N VAL A 511 -4.53 14.62 -22.78
CA VAL A 511 -5.42 15.63 -23.39
C VAL A 511 -4.77 17.01 -23.41
N LYS A 512 -4.15 17.41 -22.30
CA LYS A 512 -3.46 18.70 -22.15
C LYS A 512 -2.30 18.81 -23.14
N GLN A 513 -1.47 17.77 -23.24
CA GLN A 513 -0.35 17.70 -24.18
C GLN A 513 -0.84 17.81 -25.63
N ALA A 514 -1.82 16.99 -26.04
CA ALA A 514 -2.35 17.02 -27.40
C ALA A 514 -2.98 18.37 -27.79
N ARG A 515 -3.69 19.02 -26.85
CA ARG A 515 -4.25 20.36 -27.09
C ARG A 515 -3.16 21.42 -27.25
N SER A 516 -2.10 21.34 -26.44
CA SER A 516 -0.93 22.21 -26.57
C SER A 516 -0.25 22.01 -27.93
N GLY A 517 -0.08 20.75 -28.36
CA GLY A 517 0.45 20.41 -29.68
C GLY A 517 -0.40 20.98 -30.82
N LEU A 518 -1.74 20.84 -30.75
CA LEU A 518 -2.65 21.41 -31.75
C LEU A 518 -2.59 22.94 -31.83
N ALA A 519 -2.48 23.62 -30.68
CA ALA A 519 -2.39 25.07 -30.62
C ALA A 519 -1.09 25.61 -31.24
N LYS A 520 -0.02 24.81 -31.29
CA LYS A 520 1.23 25.18 -31.98
C LYS A 520 1.16 25.00 -33.51
N LEU A 521 0.15 24.29 -34.01
CA LEU A 521 -0.06 24.02 -35.45
C LEU A 521 -1.12 24.92 -36.10
N SER A 522 -1.80 25.75 -35.31
CA SER A 522 -2.67 26.84 -35.77
C SER A 522 -1.85 28.10 -35.95
#